data_AF-A0A5U2RWU9-F1
#
_entry.id   AF-A0A5U2RWU9-F1
#
_cell.length_a   1.000
_cell.length_b   1.000
_cell.length_c   1.000
_cell.angle_alpha   90.00
_cell.angle_beta   90.00
_cell.angle_gamma   90.00
#
_symmetry.space_group_name_H-M   'P 1'
#
loop_
_entity.id
_entity.type
_entity.pdbx_description
1 polymer ?
#
loop_
_entity_poly.entity_id
_entity_poly.type
_entity_poly.pdbx_seq_one_letter_code
_entity_poly.pdbx_strand_id
1 'polypeptide(L)'
;FLQEREGNTLVAVRDNGGVWSVCRGVTRIDGKPVVKGQRLTQSQCDHYNAIERDKALAWVNKHVHIPLTEPQKTGIASFCPYNIGPGKCFPSTFYRKLNAGDRKGACAE
;
A
#
# COMPACT_ATOMS: atom_id res chain seq x y z
N PHE A 1 -9.09 5.51 -4.14
CA PHE A 1 -9.28 4.39 -3.21
C PHE A 1 -8.54 4.57 -1.88
N LEU A 2 -7.30 5.08 -1.86
CA LEU A 2 -6.59 5.41 -0.60
C LEU A 2 -7.15 6.65 0.14
N GLN A 3 -8.32 7.17 -0.22
CA GLN A 3 -8.83 8.42 0.35
C GLN A 3 -9.47 8.26 1.74
N GLU A 4 -9.88 7.06 2.15
CA GLU A 4 -10.83 6.91 3.26
C GLU A 4 -10.38 6.07 4.47
N ARG A 5 -9.16 5.52 4.49
CA ARG A 5 -8.72 4.70 5.65
C ARG A 5 -7.39 5.06 6.31
N GLU A 6 -6.59 5.92 5.70
CA GLU A 6 -5.40 6.47 6.35
C GLU A 6 -5.56 7.98 6.44
N GLY A 7 -5.79 8.47 7.65
CA GLY A 7 -5.84 9.91 7.90
C GLY A 7 -4.57 10.55 7.35
N ASN A 8 -4.71 11.54 6.47
CA ASN A 8 -3.55 12.23 5.89
C ASN A 8 -2.94 13.14 6.97
N THR A 9 -1.88 12.67 7.61
CA THR A 9 -1.22 13.40 8.70
C THR A 9 -0.07 14.23 8.16
N LEU A 10 -0.15 15.56 8.24
CA LEU A 10 0.95 16.42 7.78
C LEU A 10 2.17 16.36 8.72
N VAL A 11 2.01 15.80 9.92
CA VAL A 11 3.07 15.62 10.92
C VAL A 11 3.22 14.14 11.20
N ALA A 12 4.47 13.68 11.29
CA ALA A 12 4.78 12.30 11.57
C ALA A 12 4.12 11.81 12.87
N VAL A 13 3.38 10.71 12.75
CA VAL A 13 2.78 9.95 13.84
C VAL A 13 3.52 8.64 14.03
N ARG A 14 3.48 8.10 15.25
CA ARG A 14 4.10 6.81 15.57
C ARG A 14 3.01 5.76 15.78
N ASP A 15 3.15 4.61 15.13
CA ASP A 15 2.26 3.48 15.36
C ASP A 15 2.62 2.73 16.67
N ASN A 16 1.78 1.76 17.05
CA ASN A 16 2.02 0.92 18.24
C ASN A 16 3.27 0.02 18.08
N GLY A 17 3.71 -0.24 16.86
CA GLY A 17 4.93 -0.99 16.55
C GLY A 17 6.21 -0.15 16.64
N GLY A 18 6.07 1.16 16.90
CA GLY A 18 7.17 2.09 17.05
C GLY A 18 7.68 2.72 15.75
N VAL A 19 7.03 2.47 14.61
CA VAL A 19 7.36 3.01 13.29
C VAL A 19 6.76 4.40 13.13
N TRP A 20 7.55 5.33 12.60
CA TRP A 20 7.08 6.67 12.26
C TRP A 20 6.56 6.72 10.83
N SER A 21 5.41 7.37 10.64
CA SER A 21 4.79 7.57 9.33
C SER A 21 4.20 8.97 9.21
N VAL A 22 4.15 9.52 8.01
CA VAL A 22 3.51 10.81 7.68
C VAL A 22 2.63 10.64 6.45
N CYS A 23 1.81 11.64 6.12
CA CYS A 23 0.84 11.62 5.04
C CYS A 23 -0.13 10.44 5.21
N ARG A 24 -0.29 9.61 4.17
CA ARG A 24 -1.01 8.33 4.27
C ARG A 24 0.01 7.22 4.50
N GLY A 25 0.44 7.03 5.74
CA GLY A 25 1.29 5.87 6.09
C GLY A 25 2.69 5.84 5.45
N VAL A 26 3.17 6.95 4.86
CA VAL A 26 4.50 7.00 4.25
C VAL A 26 5.55 6.88 5.36
N THR A 27 6.35 5.80 5.32
CA THR A 27 7.38 5.50 6.33
C THR A 27 8.79 5.87 5.88
N ARG A 28 8.99 6.15 4.58
CA ARG A 28 10.28 6.58 4.03
C ARG A 28 10.11 7.73 3.04
N ILE A 29 10.99 8.72 3.13
CA ILE A 29 11.08 9.88 2.25
C ILE A 29 12.49 9.90 1.67
N ASP A 30 12.61 9.89 0.34
CA ASP A 30 13.90 9.84 -0.38
C ASP A 30 14.84 8.73 0.14
N GLY A 31 14.26 7.56 0.43
CA GLY A 31 14.97 6.40 0.95
C GLY A 31 15.32 6.45 2.44
N LYS A 32 15.07 7.56 3.14
CA LYS A 32 15.33 7.72 4.58
C LYS A 32 14.05 7.45 5.39
N PRO A 33 14.14 6.76 6.55
CA PRO A 33 12.99 6.60 7.45
C PRO A 33 12.42 7.94 7.89
N VAL A 34 11.11 8.01 8.02
CA VAL A 34 10.44 9.15 8.66
C VAL A 34 10.84 9.20 10.13
N VAL A 35 11.01 10.41 10.65
CA VAL A 35 11.45 10.64 12.04
C VAL A 35 10.46 11.48 12.83
N LYS A 36 10.58 11.43 14.16
CA LYS A 36 9.76 12.22 15.08
C LYS A 36 9.77 13.71 14.71
N GLY A 37 8.59 14.31 14.63
CA GLY A 37 8.43 15.75 14.35
C GLY A 37 8.60 16.14 12.88
N GLN A 38 8.89 15.20 11.98
CA GLN A 38 8.93 15.47 10.55
C GLN A 38 7.57 15.93 10.05
N ARG A 39 7.55 17.02 9.28
CA ARG A 39 6.34 17.63 8.73
C ARG A 39 6.47 17.79 7.23
N LEU A 40 5.39 17.54 6.51
CA LEU A 40 5.27 17.79 5.08
C LEU A 40 4.12 18.75 4.79
N THR A 41 4.21 19.45 3.67
CA THR A 41 3.07 20.19 3.12
C THR A 41 2.06 19.22 2.49
N GLN A 42 0.84 19.69 2.26
CA GLN A 42 -0.16 18.91 1.53
C GLN A 42 0.34 18.48 0.14
N SER A 43 0.99 19.38 -0.60
CA SER A 43 1.54 19.08 -1.93
C SER A 43 2.65 18.03 -1.89
N GLN A 44 3.52 18.06 -0.86
CA GLN A 44 4.51 17.02 -0.65
C GLN A 44 3.84 15.68 -0.33
N CYS A 45 2.82 15.68 0.52
CA CYS A 45 2.05 14.47 0.78
C CYS A 45 1.38 13.93 -0.48
N ASP A 46 0.76 14.78 -1.30
CA ASP A 46 0.14 14.35 -2.55
C ASP A 46 1.15 13.71 -3.50
N HIS A 47 2.36 14.27 -3.58
CA HIS A 47 3.47 13.72 -4.34
C HIS A 47 3.89 12.33 -3.84
N TYR A 48 4.19 12.18 -2.55
CA TYR A 48 4.62 10.88 -2.00
C TYR A 48 3.50 9.83 -2.03
N ASN A 49 2.25 10.24 -1.77
CA ASN A 49 1.09 9.36 -1.86
C ASN A 49 0.89 8.85 -3.30
N ALA A 50 1.15 9.68 -4.31
CA ALA A 50 1.11 9.27 -5.71
C ALA A 50 2.21 8.25 -6.03
N ILE A 51 3.44 8.48 -5.56
CA ILE A 51 4.56 7.54 -5.73
C ILE A 51 4.23 6.18 -5.11
N GLU A 52 3.74 6.13 -3.87
CA GLU A 52 3.41 4.87 -3.20
C GLU A 52 2.25 4.14 -3.87
N ARG A 53 1.23 4.88 -4.33
CA ARG A 53 0.15 4.32 -5.16
C ARG A 53 0.70 3.69 -6.44
N ASP A 54 1.56 4.40 -7.16
CA ASP A 54 2.07 3.95 -8.45
C ASP A 54 2.99 2.73 -8.28
N LYS A 55 3.80 2.69 -7.21
CA LYS A 55 4.55 1.47 -6.81
C LYS A 55 3.64 0.30 -6.51
N ALA A 56 2.55 0.51 -5.76
CA ALA A 56 1.59 -0.53 -5.43
C ALA A 56 0.91 -1.09 -6.69
N LEU A 57 0.51 -0.24 -7.63
CA LEU A 57 -0.07 -0.66 -8.91
C LEU A 57 0.96 -1.38 -9.79
N ALA A 58 2.20 -0.88 -9.87
CA ALA A 58 3.28 -1.53 -10.59
C ALA A 58 3.58 -2.93 -10.03
N TRP A 59 3.54 -3.09 -8.71
CA TRP A 59 3.67 -4.39 -8.06
C TRP A 59 2.56 -5.35 -8.50
N VAL A 60 1.30 -4.91 -8.51
CA VAL A 60 0.17 -5.75 -8.98
C VAL A 60 0.36 -6.17 -10.42
N ASN A 61 0.69 -5.24 -11.31
CA ASN A 61 0.90 -5.53 -12.73
C ASN A 61 2.05 -6.52 -12.97
N LYS A 62 3.07 -6.49 -12.12
CA LYS A 62 4.23 -7.39 -12.21
C LYS A 62 3.95 -8.79 -11.64
N HIS A 63 3.12 -8.89 -10.61
CA HIS A 63 3.02 -10.09 -9.78
C HIS A 63 1.65 -10.78 -9.81
N VAL A 64 0.63 -10.18 -10.43
CA VAL A 64 -0.66 -10.83 -10.65
C VAL A 64 -0.83 -11.08 -12.14
N HIS A 65 -0.96 -12.35 -12.52
CA HIS A 65 -0.87 -12.79 -13.91
C HIS A 65 -2.24 -13.08 -14.55
N ILE A 66 -3.32 -12.94 -13.78
CA ILE A 66 -4.68 -13.09 -14.29
C ILE A 66 -5.23 -11.76 -14.82
N PRO A 67 -6.19 -11.77 -15.76
CA PRO A 67 -6.90 -10.56 -16.15
C PRO A 67 -7.62 -9.93 -14.97
N LEU A 68 -7.45 -8.63 -14.77
CA LEU A 68 -8.07 -7.84 -13.72
C LEU A 68 -8.69 -6.56 -14.28
N THR A 69 -9.82 -6.16 -13.71
CA THR A 69 -10.37 -4.82 -13.92
C THR A 69 -9.60 -3.77 -13.10
N GLU A 70 -9.66 -2.50 -13.49
CA GLU A 70 -9.00 -1.41 -12.74
C GLU A 70 -9.39 -1.35 -11.25
N PRO A 71 -10.68 -1.53 -10.86
CA PRO A 71 -11.06 -1.64 -9.46
C PRO A 71 -10.42 -2.83 -8.73
N GLN A 72 -10.25 -3.98 -9.41
CA GLN A 72 -9.61 -5.15 -8.80
C GLN A 72 -8.12 -4.91 -8.58
N LYS A 73 -7.42 -4.34 -9.58
CA LYS A 73 -6.00 -3.97 -9.42
C LYS A 73 -5.81 -3.03 -8.24
N THR A 74 -6.69 -2.03 -8.15
CA THR A 74 -6.77 -1.06 -7.07
C THR A 74 -6.96 -1.74 -5.70
N GLY A 75 -7.94 -2.64 -5.57
CA GLY A 75 -8.21 -3.36 -4.32
C GLY A 75 -7.01 -4.20 -3.89
N ILE A 76 -6.41 -4.94 -4.83
CA ILE A 76 -5.21 -5.76 -4.56
C ILE A 76 -4.04 -4.86 -4.17
N ALA A 77 -3.82 -3.74 -4.86
CA ALA A 77 -2.76 -2.79 -4.55
C ALA A 77 -2.91 -2.21 -3.12
N SER A 78 -4.14 -1.92 -2.70
CA SER A 78 -4.42 -1.46 -1.34
C SER A 78 -4.11 -2.50 -0.28
N PHE A 79 -4.42 -3.77 -0.56
CA PHE A 79 -4.25 -4.85 0.43
C PHE A 79 -2.81 -5.38 0.46
N CYS A 80 -2.30 -5.83 -0.68
CA CYS A 80 -1.06 -6.61 -0.75
C CYS A 80 0.20 -5.77 -0.61
N PRO A 81 0.57 -4.91 -1.58
CA PRO A 81 1.81 -4.15 -1.48
C PRO A 81 1.72 -3.00 -0.47
N TYR A 82 0.53 -2.44 -0.23
CA TYR A 82 0.37 -1.27 0.64
C TYR A 82 0.09 -1.62 2.10
N ASN A 83 -0.98 -2.37 2.41
CA ASN A 83 -1.37 -2.67 3.79
C ASN A 83 -0.47 -3.74 4.45
N ILE A 84 -0.41 -4.95 3.89
CA ILE A 84 0.37 -6.04 4.52
C ILE A 84 1.83 -6.09 4.06
N GLY A 85 2.14 -5.43 2.94
CA GLY A 85 3.43 -5.42 2.28
C GLY A 85 3.72 -6.67 1.44
N PRO A 86 4.58 -6.57 0.40
CA PRO A 86 4.90 -7.70 -0.48
C PRO A 86 5.40 -8.95 0.24
N GLY A 87 6.21 -8.77 1.29
CA GLY A 87 6.78 -9.88 2.07
C GLY A 87 5.73 -10.76 2.75
N LYS A 88 4.61 -10.17 3.20
CA LYS A 88 3.46 -10.93 3.75
C LYS A 88 2.50 -11.39 2.66
N CYS A 89 2.36 -10.63 1.57
CA CYS A 89 1.45 -10.99 0.49
C CYS A 89 1.93 -12.22 -0.30
N PHE A 90 3.20 -12.33 -0.67
CA PHE A 90 3.69 -13.46 -1.48
C PHE A 90 3.38 -14.86 -0.91
N PRO A 91 3.59 -15.13 0.39
CA PRO A 91 3.26 -16.44 0.97
C PRO A 91 1.76 -16.62 1.28
N SER A 92 0.92 -15.59 1.10
CA SER A 92 -0.48 -15.64 1.49
C SER A 92 -1.31 -16.61 0.63
N THR A 93 -2.30 -17.25 1.25
CA THR A 93 -3.28 -18.06 0.52
C THR A 93 -4.08 -17.23 -0.49
N PHE A 94 -4.41 -15.98 -0.14
CA PHE A 94 -5.00 -14.99 -1.03
C PHE A 94 -4.23 -14.90 -2.37
N TYR A 95 -2.93 -14.61 -2.31
CA TYR A 95 -2.09 -14.40 -3.50
C TYR A 95 -2.00 -15.66 -4.36
N ARG A 96 -1.84 -16.83 -3.73
CA ARG A 96 -1.80 -18.12 -4.42
C ARG A 96 -3.11 -18.45 -5.14
N LYS A 97 -4.25 -18.31 -4.46
CA LYS A 97 -5.58 -18.58 -5.06
C LYS A 97 -5.89 -17.59 -6.18
N LEU A 98 -5.57 -16.32 -5.98
CA LEU A 98 -5.77 -15.27 -6.98
C LEU A 98 -5.02 -15.59 -8.29
N ASN A 99 -3.72 -15.92 -8.19
CA ASN A 99 -2.91 -16.24 -9.37
C ASN A 99 -3.26 -17.58 -10.02
N ALA A 100 -3.89 -18.51 -9.28
CA ALA A 100 -4.48 -19.72 -9.85
C ALA A 100 -5.83 -19.46 -10.56
N GLY A 101 -6.33 -18.22 -10.56
CA GLY A 101 -7.62 -17.85 -11.13
C GLY A 101 -8.83 -18.09 -10.21
N ASP A 102 -8.61 -18.60 -9.00
CA ASP A 102 -9.65 -18.80 -7.99
C ASP A 102 -9.98 -17.47 -7.28
N ARG A 103 -10.73 -16.61 -7.98
CA ARG A 103 -11.14 -15.30 -7.47
C ARG A 103 -12.06 -15.39 -6.26
N LYS A 104 -12.96 -16.38 -6.22
CA LYS A 104 -13.90 -16.55 -5.11
C LYS A 104 -13.17 -17.01 -3.86
N GLY A 105 -12.28 -17.99 -4.00
CA GLY A 105 -11.47 -18.47 -2.89
C GLY A 105 -10.46 -17.43 -2.40
N ALA A 106 -9.92 -16.58 -3.29
CA ALA A 106 -9.09 -15.46 -2.86
C ALA A 106 -9.89 -14.43 -2.03
N CYS A 107 -11.12 -14.11 -2.43
CA CYS A 107 -11.97 -13.16 -1.71
C CYS A 107 -12.38 -13.61 -0.28
N ALA A 108 -12.26 -14.89 0.01
CA ALA A 108 -12.63 -15.48 1.31
C ALA A 108 -11.46 -15.53 2.33
N GLU A 109 -10.26 -15.08 1.94
CA GLU A 109 -9.06 -14.98 2.79
C GLU A 109 -8.90 -13.58 3.38
#